data_AF-W1XH24-F1
#
_entry.id   AF-W1XH24-F1
#
_cell.length_a   1.000
_cell.length_b   1.000
_cell.length_c   1.000
_cell.angle_alpha   90.00
_cell.angle_beta   90.00
_cell.angle_gamma   90.00
#
_symmetry.space_group_name_H-M   'P 1'
#
loop_
_entity.id
_entity.type
_entity.pdbx_description
1 polymer ?
#
loop_
_entity_poly.entity_id
_entity_poly.type
_entity_poly.pdbx_seq_one_letter_code
_entity_poly.pdbx_strand_id
1 'polypeptide(L)' 'KSFLVNTVDRITPIINKENIYVVTNMEYKDKVKNELSDINENNIFVEPANKETATCIGLSAVKLLKQDA' A
#
# COMPACT_ATOMS: atom_id res chain seq x y z
N LYS A 1 -13.79 -10.46 7.06
CA LYS A 1 -12.55 -9.84 6.56
C LYS A 1 -12.88 -8.97 5.36
N SER A 2 -12.31 -7.77 5.24
CA SER A 2 -12.53 -6.90 4.07
C SER A 2 -11.86 -7.49 2.82
N PHE A 3 -12.21 -6.98 1.64
CA PHE A 3 -11.53 -7.37 0.40
C PHE A 3 -10.03 -7.05 0.42
N LEU A 4 -9.64 -5.97 1.10
CA LEU A 4 -8.25 -5.58 1.27
C LEU A 4 -7.49 -6.60 2.14
N VAL A 5 -8.00 -6.91 3.33
CA VAL A 5 -7.40 -7.90 4.24
C VAL A 5 -7.26 -9.26 3.55
N ASN A 6 -8.32 -9.73 2.88
CA ASN A 6 -8.27 -10.99 2.14
C ASN A 6 -7.24 -10.97 1.00
N THR A 7 -7.02 -9.82 0.37
CA THR A 7 -6.01 -9.68 -0.70
C THR A 7 -4.60 -9.79 -0.13
N VAL A 8 -4.32 -9.13 0.99
CA VAL A 8 -3.03 -9.19 1.70
C VAL A 8 -2.76 -10.60 2.24
N ASP A 9 -3.75 -11.24 2.86
CA ASP A 9 -3.62 -12.61 3.39
C ASP A 9 -3.25 -13.61 2.29
N ARG A 10 -3.77 -13.42 1.07
CA ARG A 10 -3.51 -14.30 -0.07
C ARG A 10 -2.11 -14.14 -0.65
N ILE A 11 -1.51 -12.95 -0.56
CA ILE A 11 -0.16 -12.66 -1.09
C ILE A 11 0.95 -12.91 -0.04
N THR A 12 0.63 -12.84 1.25
CA THR A 12 1.59 -13.00 2.36
C THR A 12 2.39 -14.33 2.33
N PRO A 13 1.84 -15.48 1.89
CA PRO A 13 2.63 -16.71 1.77
C PRO A 13 3.69 -16.68 0.66
N ILE A 14 3.60 -15.71 -0.25
CA ILE A 14 4.47 -15.58 -1.43
C ILE A 14 5.46 -14.43 -1.26
N ILE A 15 5.04 -13.32 -0.63
CA ILE A 15 5.81 -12.09 -0.46
C ILE A 15 5.83 -11.71 1.02
N ASN A 16 7.02 -11.43 1.57
CA ASN A 16 7.17 -10.93 2.94
C ASN A 16 6.37 -9.64 3.13
N LYS A 17 5.71 -9.48 4.29
CA LYS A 17 4.90 -8.30 4.60
C LYS A 17 5.65 -6.97 4.48
N GLU A 18 6.96 -6.98 4.74
CA GLU A 18 7.86 -5.82 4.58
C GLU A 18 7.94 -5.31 3.13
N ASN A 19 7.67 -6.17 2.15
CA ASN A 19 7.67 -5.86 0.71
C ASN A 19 6.25 -5.66 0.15
N ILE A 20 5.24 -5.59 1.01
CA ILE A 20 3.86 -5.28 0.62
C ILE A 20 3.62 -3.79 0.88
N TYR A 21 3.23 -3.09 -0.18
CA TYR A 21 2.92 -1.67 -0.16
C TYR A 21 1.47 -1.44 -0.55
N VAL A 22 0.81 -0.51 0.14
CA VAL A 22 -0.58 -0.15 -0.12
C VAL A 22 -0.63 1.32 -0.50
N VAL A 23 -1.20 1.59 -1.67
CA VAL A 23 -1.36 2.95 -2.18
C VAL A 23 -2.82 3.31 -2.07
N THR A 24 -3.12 4.45 -1.45
CA THR A 24 -4.49 4.87 -1.18
C THR A 24 -4.60 6.39 -1.11
N ASN A 25 -5.81 6.93 -0.96
CA ASN A 25 -6.03 8.35 -0.79
C ASN A 25 -6.01 8.74 0.71
N MET A 26 -6.02 10.05 0.99
CA MET A 26 -5.92 10.55 2.36
C MET A 26 -7.11 10.10 3.24
N GLU A 27 -8.31 10.00 2.67
CA GLU A 27 -9.54 9.63 3.39
C GLU A 27 -9.50 8.18 3.89
N TYR A 28 -8.84 7.28 3.16
CA TYR A 28 -8.76 5.87 3.53
C TYR A 28 -7.51 5.51 4.32
N LYS A 29 -6.55 6.44 4.50
CA LYS A 29 -5.27 6.16 5.19
C LYS A 29 -5.49 5.49 6.55
N ASP A 30 -6.30 6.09 7.41
CA ASP A 30 -6.52 5.59 8.77
C ASP A 30 -7.29 4.27 8.77
N LYS A 31 -8.22 4.10 7.82
CA LYS A 31 -8.96 2.84 7.67
C LYS A 31 -8.04 1.71 7.22
N VAL A 32 -7.17 1.95 6.24
CA VAL A 32 -6.17 0.98 5.77
C VAL A 32 -5.21 0.61 6.89
N LYS A 33 -4.71 1.60 7.65
CA LYS A 33 -3.85 1.37 8.82
C LYS A 33 -4.51 0.48 9.87
N ASN A 34 -5.80 0.71 10.14
CA ASN A 34 -6.56 -0.08 11.11
C ASN A 34 -6.88 -1.49 10.59
N GLU A 35 -7.23 -1.64 9.31
CA GLU A 35 -7.52 -2.96 8.72
C GLU A 35 -6.25 -3.82 8.52
N LEU A 36 -5.10 -3.18 8.29
CA LEU A 36 -3.81 -3.82 8.03
C LEU A 36 -2.78 -3.46 9.10
N SER A 37 -3.13 -3.70 10.37
CA SER A 37 -2.27 -3.41 11.54
C SER A 37 -0.89 -4.06 11.48
N ASP A 38 -0.75 -5.13 10.72
CA ASP A 38 0.48 -5.92 10.60
C ASP A 38 1.42 -5.41 9.50
N ILE A 39 0.99 -4.44 8.69
CA ILE A 39 1.81 -3.79 7.67
C ILE A 39 2.44 -2.53 8.27
N ASN A 40 3.71 -2.29 7.94
CA ASN A 40 4.39 -1.07 8.35
C ASN A 40 3.67 0.16 7.80
N GLU A 41 3.39 1.15 8.66
CA GLU A 41 2.76 2.41 8.24
C GLU A 41 3.56 3.13 7.14
N ASN A 42 4.88 2.98 7.12
CA ASN A 42 5.75 3.52 6.07
C ASN A 42 5.49 2.90 4.68
N ASN A 43 4.86 1.74 4.62
CA ASN A 43 4.47 1.07 3.37
C ASN A 43 3.08 1.49 2.88
N ILE A 44 2.38 2.37 3.62
CA ILE A 44 1.10 2.94 3.20
C ILE A 44 1.36 4.29 2.54
N PHE A 45 1.32 4.31 1.22
CA PHE A 45 1.51 5.51 0.43
C PHE A 45 0.18 6.23 0.21
N VAL A 46 0.14 7.49 0.62
CA VAL A 46 -0.97 8.38 0.28
C VAL A 46 -0.69 9.06 -1.05
N GLU A 47 -1.64 8.97 -1.97
CA GLU A 47 -1.65 9.73 -3.21
C GLU A 47 -2.22 11.14 -2.96
N PRO A 48 -1.60 12.20 -3.52
CA PRO A 48 -2.03 13.57 -3.30
C PRO A 48 -3.37 13.89 -3.98
N ALA A 49 -3.74 13.15 -5.02
CA ALA A 49 -5.00 13.27 -5.72
C ALA A 49 -5.40 11.91 -6.30
N ASN A 50 -6.69 11.59 -6.27
CA ASN A 50 -7.21 10.42 -6.95
C ASN A 50 -7.17 10.69 -8.46
N LYS A 51 -6.35 9.93 -9.18
CA LYS A 51 -6.24 9.97 -10.64
C LYS A 51 -6.63 8.60 -11.20
N GLU A 52 -5.70 7.95 -11.89
CA GLU A 52 -5.88 6.68 -12.58
C GLU A 52 -4.75 5.72 -12.19
N THR A 53 -4.96 4.42 -12.42
CA THR A 53 -4.03 3.36 -12.02
C THR A 53 -2.59 3.55 -12.51
N ALA A 54 -2.40 4.08 -13.72
CA ALA A 54 -1.06 4.33 -14.26
C ALA A 54 -0.26 5.34 -13.42
N THR A 55 -0.92 6.38 -12.89
CA THR A 55 -0.25 7.38 -12.05
C THR A 55 0.11 6.80 -10.68
N CYS A 56 -0.80 6.00 -10.11
CA CYS A 56 -0.59 5.28 -8.86
C CYS A 56 0.64 4.37 -8.93
N ILE A 57 0.75 3.57 -10.00
CA ILE A 57 1.90 2.69 -10.24
C ILE A 57 3.19 3.51 -10.41
N GLY A 58 3.17 4.54 -11.25
CA GLY A 58 4.36 5.37 -11.52
C GLY A 58 4.87 6.07 -10.26
N LEU A 59 3.98 6.66 -9.44
CA LEU A 59 4.35 7.28 -8.18
C LEU A 59 4.96 6.27 -7.21
N SER A 60 4.38 5.07 -7.13
CA SER A 60 4.86 4.00 -6.26
C SER A 60 6.25 3.53 -6.67
N ALA A 61 6.49 3.33 -7.97
CA ALA A 61 7.79 2.96 -8.50
C ALA A 61 8.86 4.01 -8.15
N VAL A 62 8.56 5.30 -8.30
CA VAL A 62 9.50 6.37 -7.94
C VAL A 62 9.77 6.43 -6.43
N LYS A 63 8.74 6.21 -5.59
CA LYS A 63 8.91 6.17 -4.13
C LYS A 63 9.78 4.99 -3.70
N LEU A 64 9.54 3.80 -4.26
CA LEU A 64 10.32 2.59 -3.98
C LEU A 64 11.77 2.76 -4.45
N LEU A 65 11.98 3.28 -5.66
CA LEU A 65 13.33 3.56 -6.19
C LEU A 65 14.13 4.47 -5.26
N LYS A 66 13.48 5.44 -4.59
CA LYS A 66 14.13 6.33 -3.62
C LYS A 66 14.40 5.65 -2.27
N GLN A 67 13.62 4.64 -1.88
CA GLN A 67 13.85 3.87 -0.66
C GLN A 67 14.97 2.85 -0.82
N ASP A 68 15.12 2.29 -2.03
CA ASP A 68 16.14 1.30 -2.36
C ASP A 68 17.53 1.92 -2.63
N ALA A 69 17.59 3.23 -2.83
CA ALA A 69 18.82 3.99 -3.08
C ALA A 69 19.51 4.43 -1.78
#